data_AF-A0A0F9EGI8-F1
#
_entry.id   AF-A0A0F9EGI8-F1
#
_cell.length_a   1.000
_cell.length_b   1.000
_cell.length_c   1.000
_cell.angle_alpha   90.00
_cell.angle_beta   90.00
_cell.angle_gamma   90.00
#
_symmetry.space_group_name_H-M   'P 1'
#
loop_
_entity.id
_entity.type
_entity.pdbx_description
1 polymer ?
#
loop_
_entity_poly.entity_id
_entity_poly.type
_entity_poly.pdbx_seq_one_letter_code
_entity_poly.pdbx_strand_id
1 'polypeptide(L)'
;MPNPDQIKIHKLQNKSGMTVGLSNYGARVLSIIVKNKHNRYTDVALGYDTIEEYLVSNDPYFGATVGRFANRISSGKFVLNGKEYQLSKNDPCGPNHVHGGDTGFSHVVWNVVLSDTNSIEYQYLS
;
A
#
# COMPACT_ATOMS: atom_id res chain seq x y z
N MET A 1 6.14 4.56 14.19
CA MET A 1 4.83 4.13 13.68
C MET A 1 3.98 5.37 13.44
N PRO A 2 3.13 5.39 12.39
CA PRO A 2 2.21 6.51 12.17
C PRO A 2 1.21 6.64 13.32
N ASN A 3 0.66 7.84 13.53
CA ASN A 3 -0.41 8.05 14.48
C ASN A 3 -1.70 7.35 13.95
N PRO A 4 -2.28 6.38 14.67
CA PRO A 4 -3.49 5.69 14.24
C PRO A 4 -4.66 6.62 13.92
N ASP A 5 -4.78 7.76 14.62
CA ASP A 5 -5.85 8.74 14.44
C ASP A 5 -5.86 9.39 13.04
N GLN A 6 -4.75 9.29 12.30
CA GLN A 6 -4.61 9.84 10.95
C GLN A 6 -5.01 8.84 9.86
N ILE A 7 -5.20 7.57 10.22
CA ILE A 7 -5.53 6.52 9.27
C ILE A 7 -7.04 6.49 9.03
N LYS A 8 -7.43 6.51 7.76
CA LYS A 8 -8.80 6.52 7.30
C LYS A 8 -9.04 5.31 6.40
N ILE A 9 -10.17 4.65 6.64
CA ILE A 9 -10.68 3.56 5.81
C ILE A 9 -11.85 4.11 4.97
N HIS A 10 -11.79 3.86 3.67
CA HIS A 10 -12.79 4.28 2.70
C HIS A 10 -13.43 3.04 2.05
N LYS A 11 -14.67 3.20 1.59
CA LYS A 11 -15.39 2.15 0.87
C LYS A 11 -16.01 2.75 -0.39
N LEU A 12 -15.66 2.18 -1.54
CA LEU A 12 -16.34 2.47 -2.81
C LEU A 12 -17.28 1.32 -3.16
N GLN A 13 -18.44 1.64 -3.73
CA GLN A 13 -19.41 0.64 -4.18
C GLN A 13 -19.93 1.00 -5.58
N ASN A 14 -19.93 0.03 -6.49
CA ASN A 14 -20.53 0.22 -7.81
C ASN A 14 -22.02 -0.18 -7.82
N LYS A 15 -22.72 0.17 -8.90
CA LYS A 15 -24.16 -0.12 -9.10
C LYS A 15 -24.51 -1.61 -9.08
N SER A 16 -23.54 -2.48 -9.36
CA SER A 16 -23.70 -3.94 -9.35
C SER A 16 -23.48 -4.57 -7.97
N GLY A 17 -23.12 -3.76 -6.97
CA GLY A 17 -22.93 -4.17 -5.58
C GLY A 17 -21.51 -4.59 -5.22
N MET A 18 -20.55 -4.58 -6.15
CA MET A 18 -19.13 -4.80 -5.84
C MET A 18 -18.62 -3.66 -4.96
N THR A 19 -17.81 -3.99 -3.95
CA THR A 19 -17.23 -3.00 -3.04
C THR A 19 -15.72 -3.14 -2.94
N VAL A 20 -15.02 -2.01 -2.84
CA VAL A 20 -13.57 -1.96 -2.58
C VAL A 20 -13.33 -1.21 -1.28
N GLY A 21 -12.61 -1.83 -0.35
CA GLY A 21 -12.09 -1.19 0.86
C GLY A 21 -10.70 -0.61 0.60
N LEU A 22 -10.47 0.62 1.04
CA LEU A 22 -9.23 1.36 0.82
C LEU A 22 -8.73 1.96 2.13
N SER A 23 -7.41 2.08 2.30
CA SER A 23 -6.79 2.84 3.41
C SER A 23 -5.85 3.90 2.89
N ASN A 24 -5.81 5.07 3.52
CA ASN A 24 -4.78 6.08 3.23
C ASN A 24 -3.42 5.69 3.83
N TYR A 25 -3.33 4.71 4.72
CA TYR A 25 -2.06 4.09 5.10
C TYR A 25 -1.59 3.18 3.97
N GLY A 26 -0.46 3.53 3.36
CA GLY A 26 0.09 2.81 2.22
C GLY A 26 -0.69 2.98 0.91
N ALA A 27 -1.67 3.89 0.85
CA ALA A 27 -2.61 4.03 -0.27
C ALA A 27 -3.07 2.65 -0.78
N ARG A 28 -3.67 1.88 0.14
CA ARG A 28 -3.77 0.42 0.08
C ARG A 28 -5.18 -0.03 -0.27
N VAL A 29 -5.29 -1.09 -1.06
CA VAL A 29 -6.51 -1.89 -1.21
C VAL A 29 -6.59 -2.91 -0.08
N LEU A 30 -7.62 -2.80 0.76
CA LEU A 30 -7.84 -3.72 1.89
C LEU A 30 -8.69 -4.92 1.49
N SER A 31 -9.71 -4.70 0.64
CA SER A 31 -10.66 -5.74 0.22
C SER A 31 -11.23 -5.46 -1.14
N ILE A 32 -11.58 -6.52 -1.87
CA ILE A 32 -12.32 -6.47 -3.13
C ILE A 32 -13.44 -7.49 -3.05
N ILE A 33 -14.65 -7.03 -2.73
CA ILE A 33 -15.80 -7.90 -2.51
C ILE A 33 -16.66 -7.94 -3.79
N VAL A 34 -16.77 -9.13 -4.37
CA VAL A 34 -17.50 -9.39 -5.63
C VAL A 34 -18.46 -10.57 -5.47
N LYS A 35 -19.48 -10.66 -6.34
CA LYS A 35 -20.35 -11.84 -6.39
C LYS A 35 -19.63 -12.99 -7.09
N ASN A 36 -19.60 -14.15 -6.45
CA ASN A 36 -19.19 -15.40 -7.10
C ASN A 36 -20.32 -16.01 -7.94
N LYS A 37 -20.05 -17.16 -8.58
CA LYS A 37 -21.02 -17.88 -9.44
C LYS A 37 -22.33 -18.29 -8.75
N HIS A 38 -22.37 -18.28 -7.42
CA HIS A 38 -23.57 -18.58 -6.61
C HIS A 38 -24.25 -17.31 -6.07
N ASN A 39 -23.94 -16.13 -6.64
CA ASN A 39 -24.43 -14.82 -6.18
C ASN A 39 -24.08 -14.46 -4.73
N ARG A 40 -23.09 -15.14 -4.13
CA ARG A 40 -22.60 -14.79 -2.78
C ARG A 40 -21.44 -13.81 -2.90
N TYR A 41 -21.41 -12.80 -2.04
CA TYR A 41 -20.28 -11.88 -1.95
C TYR A 41 -19.07 -12.60 -1.37
N THR A 42 -17.91 -12.39 -1.97
CA THR A 42 -16.63 -13.02 -1.59
C THR A 42 -15.54 -11.98 -1.75
N ASP A 43 -14.69 -11.84 -0.74
CA ASP A 43 -13.47 -11.06 -0.86
C ASP A 43 -12.46 -11.85 -1.69
N VAL A 44 -11.88 -11.19 -2.71
CA VAL A 44 -10.88 -11.78 -3.60
C VAL A 44 -9.50 -11.14 -3.42
N ALA A 45 -9.34 -10.19 -2.51
CA ALA A 45 -8.05 -9.65 -2.12
C ALA A 45 -7.49 -10.40 -0.90
N LEU A 46 -6.16 -10.55 -0.85
CA LEU A 46 -5.46 -10.99 0.36
C LEU A 46 -5.17 -9.76 1.23
N GLY A 47 -5.28 -9.92 2.54
CA GLY A 47 -5.10 -8.85 3.49
C GLY A 47 -5.32 -9.31 4.93
N TYR A 48 -5.46 -8.32 5.82
CA TYR A 48 -5.80 -8.51 7.22
C TYR A 48 -7.19 -7.92 7.52
N ASP A 49 -7.78 -8.33 8.63
CA ASP A 49 -9.12 -7.87 9.03
C ASP A 49 -9.08 -6.46 9.63
N THR A 50 -7.96 -6.07 10.24
CA THR A 50 -7.80 -4.79 10.95
C THR A 50 -6.60 -3.98 10.46
N ILE A 51 -6.65 -2.65 10.63
CA ILE A 51 -5.54 -1.78 10.25
C ILE A 51 -4.32 -1.97 11.15
N GLU A 52 -4.54 -2.32 12.42
CA GLU A 52 -3.51 -2.59 13.41
C GLU A 52 -2.62 -3.76 12.96
N GLU A 53 -3.20 -4.81 12.37
CA GLU A 53 -2.45 -5.92 11.81
C GLU A 53 -1.51 -5.48 10.69
N TYR A 54 -1.91 -4.53 9.84
CA TYR A 54 -1.02 -3.94 8.84
C TYR A 54 0.11 -3.09 9.44
N LEU A 55 -0.03 -2.60 10.67
CA LEU A 55 0.99 -1.79 11.35
C LEU A 55 2.02 -2.63 12.12
N VAL A 56 1.62 -3.80 12.64
CA VAL A 56 2.47 -4.63 13.50
C VAL A 56 2.98 -5.91 12.84
N SER A 57 2.37 -6.34 11.74
CA SER A 57 2.80 -7.55 11.02
C SER A 57 4.03 -7.29 10.15
N ASN A 58 4.71 -8.38 9.78
CA ASN A 58 5.70 -8.37 8.70
C ASN A 58 4.98 -8.44 7.34
N ASP A 59 4.15 -7.43 7.06
CA ASP A 59 3.28 -7.34 5.89
C ASP A 59 4.09 -7.46 4.58
N PRO A 60 3.77 -8.43 3.69
CA PRO A 60 4.42 -8.57 2.39
C PRO A 60 3.82 -7.61 1.35
N TYR A 61 3.47 -6.39 1.77
CA TYR A 61 2.89 -5.33 0.94
C TYR A 61 1.48 -5.62 0.42
N PHE A 62 0.62 -6.32 1.17
CA PHE A 62 -0.72 -6.69 0.70
C PHE A 62 -1.54 -5.47 0.26
N GLY A 63 -1.84 -5.38 -1.04
CA GLY A 63 -2.64 -4.32 -1.64
C GLY A 63 -2.04 -2.91 -1.58
N ALA A 64 -0.79 -2.76 -1.11
CA ALA A 64 -0.19 -1.45 -0.87
C ALA A 64 0.35 -0.81 -2.15
N THR A 65 0.37 0.52 -2.19
CA THR A 65 1.12 1.26 -3.20
C THR A 65 2.61 1.21 -2.86
N VAL A 66 3.41 0.62 -3.76
CA VAL A 66 4.85 0.42 -3.57
C VAL A 66 5.65 1.54 -4.22
N GLY A 67 6.63 2.10 -3.50
CA GLY A 67 7.51 3.15 -4.01
C GLY A 67 8.50 3.65 -2.96
N ARG A 68 9.49 4.48 -3.30
CA ARG A 68 9.65 5.18 -4.59
C ARG A 68 10.07 4.31 -5.77
N PHE A 69 10.66 3.14 -5.52
CA PHE A 69 11.01 2.16 -6.55
C PHE A 69 10.46 0.80 -6.17
N ALA A 70 9.62 0.21 -7.03
CA ALA A 70 9.11 -1.13 -6.81
C ALA A 70 10.15 -2.17 -7.21
N ASN A 71 10.17 -3.29 -6.48
CA ASN A 71 11.16 -4.36 -6.63
C ASN A 71 12.56 -3.92 -6.19
N ARG A 72 13.61 -4.60 -6.69
CA ARG A 72 14.95 -4.57 -6.13
C ARG A 72 15.88 -3.61 -6.88
N ILE A 73 16.73 -2.92 -6.12
CA ILE A 73 17.93 -2.25 -6.63
C ILE A 73 19.14 -3.00 -6.07
N SER A 74 19.94 -3.55 -6.99
CA SER A 74 21.10 -4.38 -6.64
C SER A 74 22.07 -3.62 -5.73
N SER A 75 22.55 -4.29 -4.69
CA SER A 75 23.47 -3.71 -3.69
C SER A 75 22.93 -2.45 -2.98
N GLY A 76 21.65 -2.11 -3.17
CA GLY A 76 21.06 -0.84 -2.76
C GLY A 76 21.78 0.37 -3.31
N LYS A 77 22.40 0.28 -4.49
CA LYS A 77 23.20 1.37 -5.07
C LYS A 77 22.78 1.66 -6.50
N PHE A 78 22.83 2.94 -6.86
CA PHE A 78 22.70 3.37 -8.25
C PHE A 78 23.44 4.69 -8.47
N VAL A 79 23.69 5.02 -9.74
CA VAL A 79 24.29 6.30 -10.15
C VAL A 79 23.26 7.08 -10.93
N LEU A 80 23.07 8.35 -10.59
CA LEU A 80 22.19 9.28 -11.31
C LEU A 80 22.95 10.58 -11.54
N ASN A 81 23.02 11.03 -12.80
CA ASN A 81 23.76 12.23 -13.20
C ASN A 81 25.21 12.27 -12.68
N GLY A 82 25.90 11.13 -12.73
CA GLY A 82 27.29 11.00 -12.28
C GLY A 82 27.49 10.96 -10.76
N LYS A 83 26.42 11.05 -9.96
CA LYS A 83 26.48 10.92 -8.50
C LYS A 83 26.02 9.53 -8.06
N GLU A 84 26.81 8.88 -7.20
CA GLU A 84 26.41 7.63 -6.55
C GLU A 84 25.44 7.91 -5.40
N TYR A 85 24.40 7.08 -5.31
CA TYR A 85 23.41 7.09 -4.24
C TYR A 85 23.40 5.72 -3.57
N GLN A 86 23.55 5.72 -2.24
CA GLN A 86 23.38 4.54 -1.40
C GLN A 86 21.98 4.57 -0.76
N LEU A 87 21.26 3.48 -0.91
CA LEU A 87 19.94 3.22 -0.31
C LEU A 87 20.07 2.23 0.84
N SER A 88 18.98 2.06 1.61
CA SER A 88 18.89 0.98 2.60
C SER A 88 18.99 -0.39 1.93
N LYS A 89 19.57 -1.37 2.62
CA LYS A 89 19.63 -2.76 2.18
C LYS A 89 18.64 -3.60 3.00
N ASN A 90 17.36 -3.44 2.68
CA ASN A 90 16.24 -3.98 3.44
C ASN A 90 15.70 -5.31 2.89
N ASP A 91 16.32 -5.87 1.84
CA ASP A 91 15.92 -7.17 1.31
C ASP A 91 16.38 -8.32 2.23
N PRO A 92 15.46 -9.14 2.79
CA PRO A 92 15.85 -10.26 3.63
C PRO A 92 16.60 -11.37 2.85
N CYS A 93 16.51 -11.37 1.51
CA CYS A 93 17.14 -12.38 0.66
C CYS A 93 18.55 -11.98 0.16
N GLY A 94 19.07 -10.80 0.52
CA GLY A 94 20.40 -10.37 0.08
C GLY A 94 20.66 -8.87 0.27
N PRO A 95 21.83 -8.35 -0.13
CA PRO A 95 22.22 -6.97 0.15
C PRO A 95 21.55 -5.93 -0.78
N ASN A 96 20.28 -6.12 -1.14
CA ASN A 96 19.55 -5.25 -2.06
C ASN A 96 18.66 -4.25 -1.31
N HIS A 97 18.34 -3.15 -1.99
CA HIS A 97 17.20 -2.31 -1.61
C HIS A 97 15.95 -2.89 -2.25
N VAL A 98 14.83 -2.95 -1.53
CA VAL A 98 13.58 -3.51 -2.05
C VAL A 98 12.38 -2.65 -1.67
N HIS A 99 11.46 -2.45 -2.62
CA HIS A 99 10.15 -1.83 -2.40
C HIS A 99 10.18 -0.45 -1.73
N GLY A 100 11.23 0.33 -2.00
CA GLY A 100 11.38 1.69 -1.47
C GLY A 100 11.96 1.80 -0.07
N GLY A 101 12.35 0.68 0.54
CA GLY A 101 13.01 0.67 1.85
C GLY A 101 12.04 0.67 3.04
N ASP A 102 12.60 0.86 4.23
CA ASP A 102 11.87 0.78 5.51
C ASP A 102 10.82 1.89 5.67
N THR A 103 10.96 2.98 4.91
CA THR A 103 10.03 4.12 4.86
C THR A 103 9.41 4.30 3.47
N GLY A 104 9.29 3.20 2.70
CA GLY A 104 8.63 3.21 1.41
C GLY A 104 7.15 3.62 1.48
N PHE A 105 6.55 3.84 0.31
CA PHE A 105 5.19 4.33 0.15
C PHE A 105 4.10 3.48 0.82
N SER A 106 4.38 2.20 1.07
CA SER A 106 3.50 1.27 1.76
C SER A 106 3.40 1.50 3.27
N HIS A 107 4.34 2.27 3.85
CA HIS A 107 4.50 2.49 5.29
C HIS A 107 4.24 3.95 5.73
N VAL A 108 3.68 4.76 4.83
CA VAL A 108 3.35 6.17 5.11
C VAL A 108 1.85 6.40 5.09
N VAL A 109 1.39 7.40 5.85
CA VAL A 109 0.00 7.87 5.78
C VAL A 109 -0.09 8.94 4.70
N TRP A 110 -0.92 8.67 3.69
CA TRP A 110 -1.17 9.59 2.60
C TRP A 110 -2.24 10.62 2.99
N ASN A 111 -2.12 11.83 2.45
CA ASN A 111 -3.15 12.85 2.61
C ASN A 111 -4.36 12.49 1.75
N VAL A 112 -5.55 12.52 2.34
CA VAL A 112 -6.80 12.36 1.59
C VAL A 112 -7.20 13.73 1.04
N VAL A 113 -7.12 13.90 -0.28
CA VAL A 113 -7.42 15.18 -0.95
C VAL A 113 -8.83 15.20 -1.55
N LEU A 114 -9.34 14.04 -1.95
CA LEU A 114 -10.71 13.86 -2.41
C LEU A 114 -11.28 12.55 -1.84
N SER A 115 -12.54 12.59 -1.43
CA SER A 115 -13.32 11.42 -1.07
C SER A 115 -14.76 11.62 -1.51
N ASP A 116 -15.09 11.11 -2.70
CA ASP A 116 -16.44 11.18 -3.27
C ASP A 116 -17.10 9.79 -3.33
N THR A 117 -18.27 9.68 -3.98
CA THR A 117 -19.04 8.43 -4.05
C THR A 117 -18.41 7.35 -4.94
N ASN A 118 -17.57 7.76 -5.90
CA ASN A 118 -17.05 6.92 -6.97
C ASN A 118 -15.50 6.90 -7.03
N SER A 119 -14.83 7.80 -6.31
CA SER A 119 -13.40 8.02 -6.36
C SER A 119 -12.85 8.52 -5.03
N ILE A 120 -11.61 8.10 -4.72
CA ILE A 120 -10.81 8.61 -3.61
C ILE A 120 -9.47 9.03 -4.20
N GLU A 121 -8.94 10.17 -3.79
CA GLU A 121 -7.61 10.63 -4.18
C GLU A 121 -6.71 10.77 -2.95
N TYR A 122 -5.54 10.13 -3.03
CA TYR A 122 -4.50 10.20 -2.03
C TYR A 122 -3.28 10.93 -2.59
N GLN A 123 -2.68 11.80 -1.79
CA GLN A 123 -1.49 12.56 -2.15
C GLN A 123 -0.40 12.37 -1.11
N TYR A 124 0.84 12.19 -1.57
CA TYR A 124 2.03 12.15 -0.72
C TYR A 124 3.18 12.85 -1.42
N LEU A 125 3.85 13.76 -0.71
CA LEU A 125 5.07 14.40 -1.17
C LEU A 125 6.27 13.69 -0.52
N SER A 126 7.18 13.20 -1.34
CA SER A 126 8.30 12.34 -0.93
C SER A 126 9.66 12.96 -1.17
#